data_AF-A0A147KMS8-F1
#
_entry.id   AF-A0A147KMS8-F1
#
_cell.length_a   1.000
_cell.length_b   1.000
_cell.length_c   1.000
_cell.angle_alpha   90.00
_cell.angle_beta   90.00
_cell.angle_gamma   90.00
#
_symmetry.space_group_name_H-M   'P 1'
#
loop_
_entity.id
_entity.type
_entity.pdbx_description
1 polymer ?
#
loop_
_entity_poly.entity_id
_entity_poly.type
_entity_poly.pdbx_seq_one_letter_code
_entity_poly.pdbx_strand_id
1 'polypeptide(L)'
;MTPPRNRRGPRPGPRNGASSPEESEVLSVRYAGPVGRVLSGSVREDRSGGAPREHGVLHYEGRSVLDGTANSLVVLRRLAVLHGSSDARAKKPVLDWAARHALGHHDTWAAEVARRRAHALRVLSARGRHVHRLELTADWRLVVGLGEQTGDHEFGVSLHGTYGWPVIPGSTLKGAAAAWARQQQVPAERYTEVFGSAAVPEDEEDSRGGRGRVRFLDALPRAGCEPRRRLRVHSDVITPHQHAYHTESGAEPGAPGEHHQPIPLPFLSLSGAFVADLVGDDPGLVREAAEWLAHACRENGIGARTTAGYGYLTATSTDDWEQP
;
A
#
# COMPACT_ATOMS: atom_id res chain seq x y z
N MET A 1 -35.11 22.54 75.84
CA MET A 1 -33.88 21.71 75.82
C MET A 1 -33.28 21.83 74.43
N THR A 2 -32.13 22.49 74.34
CA THR A 2 -31.46 22.87 73.09
C THR A 2 -30.54 21.72 72.63
N PRO A 3 -30.64 21.23 71.38
CA PRO A 3 -29.69 20.24 70.87
C PRO A 3 -28.38 20.90 70.38
N PRO A 4 -27.27 20.15 70.30
CA PRO A 4 -25.92 20.72 70.33
C PRO A 4 -25.41 21.23 68.98
N ARG A 5 -24.51 22.22 69.07
CA ARG A 5 -23.75 22.83 67.96
C ARG A 5 -22.78 21.80 67.33
N ASN A 6 -22.97 21.49 66.05
CA ASN A 6 -22.01 20.73 65.25
C ASN A 6 -20.82 21.63 64.83
N ARG A 7 -19.59 21.21 65.20
CA ARG A 7 -18.33 21.81 64.75
C ARG A 7 -18.14 21.56 63.25
N ARG A 8 -17.95 22.63 62.47
CA ARG A 8 -17.54 22.55 61.06
C ARG A 8 -16.06 22.15 61.01
N GLY A 9 -15.75 21.00 60.41
CA GLY A 9 -14.39 20.65 59.97
C GLY A 9 -13.96 21.50 58.76
N PRO A 10 -12.65 21.61 58.47
CA PRO A 10 -12.16 22.41 57.37
C PRO A 10 -12.57 21.79 56.03
N ARG A 11 -13.00 22.63 55.08
CA ARG A 11 -13.27 22.23 53.69
C ARG A 11 -11.97 21.73 53.04
N PRO A 12 -11.99 20.60 52.30
CA PRO A 12 -10.84 20.24 51.48
C PRO A 12 -10.70 21.29 50.36
N GLY A 13 -9.48 21.83 50.23
CA GLY A 13 -9.12 22.71 49.12
C GLY A 13 -9.25 21.99 47.78
N PRO A 14 -9.27 22.74 46.66
CA PRO A 14 -9.42 22.15 45.35
C PRO A 14 -8.24 21.19 45.09
N ARG A 15 -8.55 19.93 44.80
CA ARG A 15 -7.57 19.00 44.25
C ARG A 15 -7.18 19.49 42.85
N ASN A 16 -6.15 20.32 42.79
CA ASN A 16 -5.38 20.50 41.56
C ASN A 16 -4.62 19.19 41.31
N GLY A 17 -5.23 18.34 40.51
CA GLY A 17 -4.63 17.13 39.97
C GLY A 17 -5.14 16.95 38.56
N ALA A 18 -4.86 17.93 37.69
CA ALA A 18 -4.84 17.66 36.26
C ALA A 18 -3.70 16.67 36.05
N SER A 19 -4.04 15.39 35.89
CA SER A 19 -3.12 14.37 35.42
C SER A 19 -2.53 14.86 34.11
N SER A 20 -1.24 15.20 34.13
CA SER A 20 -0.44 15.37 32.92
C SER A 20 -0.69 14.17 32.01
N PRO A 21 -0.81 14.34 30.68
CA PRO A 21 -0.95 13.18 29.81
C PRO A 21 0.28 12.28 30.02
N GLU A 22 0.05 10.99 30.34
CA GLU A 22 1.09 9.95 30.48
C GLU A 22 1.69 9.56 29.12
N GLU A 23 1.87 10.53 28.22
CA GLU A 23 2.57 10.39 26.96
C GLU A 23 3.99 10.93 27.12
N SER A 24 4.99 10.07 26.96
CA SER A 24 6.40 10.46 26.96
C SER A 24 7.03 10.18 25.60
N GLU A 25 7.92 11.08 25.15
CA GLU A 25 8.74 10.80 23.97
C GLU A 25 9.86 9.83 24.36
N VAL A 26 9.91 8.69 23.68
CA VAL A 26 10.84 7.59 23.97
C VAL A 26 11.94 7.43 22.91
N LEU A 27 11.74 8.00 21.71
CA LEU A 27 12.74 7.98 20.63
C LEU A 27 12.58 9.20 19.72
N SER A 28 13.68 9.90 19.45
CA SER A 28 13.77 10.93 18.41
C SER A 28 14.48 10.36 17.18
N VAL A 29 13.79 10.35 16.04
CA VAL A 29 14.30 9.82 14.76
C VAL A 29 14.76 10.96 13.86
N ARG A 30 15.96 10.84 13.31
CA ARG A 30 16.49 11.75 12.28
C ARG A 30 16.52 11.06 10.92
N TYR A 31 16.39 11.86 9.87
CA TYR A 31 16.38 11.38 8.50
C TYR A 31 17.50 12.05 7.68
N ALA A 32 18.00 11.35 6.69
CA ALA A 32 18.91 11.84 5.66
C ALA A 32 18.18 12.01 4.33
N GLY A 33 18.89 12.63 3.38
CA GLY A 33 18.39 12.93 2.05
C GLY A 33 17.77 14.33 1.93
N PRO A 34 17.27 14.70 0.75
CA PRO A 34 16.76 16.04 0.46
C PRO A 34 15.66 16.50 1.43
N VAL A 35 14.76 15.59 1.82
CA VAL A 35 13.67 15.88 2.76
C VAL A 35 14.07 15.68 4.23
N GLY A 36 15.18 14.99 4.51
CA GLY A 36 15.64 14.74 5.88
C GLY A 36 16.12 15.99 6.63
N ARG A 37 16.38 17.11 5.92
CA ARG A 37 16.66 18.42 6.55
C ARG A 37 15.43 19.09 7.13
N VAL A 38 14.26 18.76 6.61
CA VAL A 38 12.98 19.37 7.00
C VAL A 38 12.06 18.40 7.70
N LEU A 39 12.34 17.09 7.66
CA LEU A 39 11.57 16.08 8.37
C LEU A 39 12.35 15.54 9.57
N SER A 40 11.64 15.34 10.68
CA SER A 40 12.10 14.59 11.85
C SER A 40 10.98 13.73 12.40
N GLY A 41 11.30 12.67 13.13
CA GLY A 41 10.31 11.76 13.71
C GLY A 41 10.43 11.70 15.22
N SER A 42 9.33 11.41 15.90
CA SER A 42 9.33 11.06 17.33
C SER A 42 8.45 9.84 17.56
N VAL A 43 8.87 8.92 18.42
CA VAL A 43 8.02 7.86 18.95
C VAL A 43 7.61 8.24 20.36
N ARG A 44 6.31 8.22 20.62
CA ARG A 44 5.71 8.50 21.91
C ARG A 44 5.08 7.25 22.47
N GLU A 45 5.24 7.02 23.77
CA GLU A 45 4.65 5.91 24.49
C GLU A 45 3.52 6.43 25.38
N ASP A 46 2.33 5.85 25.22
CA ASP A 46 1.17 6.09 26.07
C ASP A 46 0.99 4.90 27.04
N ARG A 47 0.94 5.19 28.34
CA ARG A 47 0.78 4.19 29.41
C ARG A 47 -0.60 4.20 30.08
N SER A 48 -1.50 5.07 29.64
CA SER A 48 -2.80 5.29 30.29
C SER A 48 -3.76 4.09 30.22
N GLY A 49 -3.51 3.12 29.32
CA GLY A 49 -4.36 1.95 29.05
C GLY A 49 -3.83 0.59 29.53
N GLY A 50 -2.85 0.56 30.44
CA GLY A 50 -2.24 -0.66 30.99
C GLY A 50 -1.03 -1.15 30.18
N ALA A 51 -1.24 -1.70 28.99
CA ALA A 51 -0.12 -2.08 28.11
C ALA A 51 0.41 -0.84 27.36
N PRO A 52 1.73 -0.57 27.38
CA PRO A 52 2.30 0.60 26.71
C PRO A 52 2.01 0.55 25.21
N ARG A 53 1.48 1.66 24.66
CA ARG A 53 1.22 1.82 23.23
C ARG A 53 2.13 2.88 22.67
N GLU A 54 2.99 2.47 21.75
CA GLU A 54 3.82 3.40 21.01
C GLU A 54 3.06 3.95 19.79
N HIS A 55 3.21 5.25 19.51
CA HIS A 55 2.81 5.86 18.25
C HIS A 55 3.90 6.81 17.73
N GLY A 56 4.10 6.77 16.43
CA GLY A 56 5.03 7.60 15.71
C GLY A 56 4.37 8.90 15.24
N VAL A 57 5.15 9.98 15.27
CA VAL A 57 4.76 11.29 14.75
C VAL A 57 5.86 11.80 13.84
N LEU A 58 5.49 12.14 12.61
CA LEU A 58 6.39 12.76 11.65
C LEU A 58 6.19 14.28 11.72
N HIS A 59 7.27 15.02 11.87
CA HIS A 59 7.31 16.47 12.02
C HIS A 59 7.91 17.14 10.80
N TYR A 60 7.39 18.31 10.45
CA TYR A 60 7.91 19.22 9.44
C TYR A 60 8.54 20.45 10.11
N GLU A 61 9.77 20.75 9.72
CA GLU A 61 10.64 21.81 10.25
C GLU A 61 10.77 21.84 11.78
N GLY A 62 10.57 20.70 12.44
CA GLY A 62 10.60 20.58 13.90
C GLY A 62 9.52 21.39 14.62
N ARG A 63 8.47 21.83 13.92
CA ARG A 63 7.45 22.76 14.44
C ARG A 63 6.04 22.19 14.36
N SER A 64 5.69 21.52 13.27
CA SER A 64 4.33 21.03 13.02
C SER A 64 4.33 19.54 12.66
N VAL A 65 3.25 18.85 13.01
CA VAL A 65 3.01 17.48 12.53
C VAL A 65 2.77 17.53 11.03
N LEU A 66 3.44 16.66 10.27
CA LEU A 66 3.24 16.54 8.83
C LEU A 66 1.81 16.08 8.56
N ASP A 67 1.04 16.88 7.83
CA ASP A 67 -0.33 16.53 7.48
C ASP A 67 -0.42 15.53 6.32
N GLY A 68 -1.64 15.19 5.91
CA GLY A 68 -1.89 14.23 4.84
C GLY A 68 -1.69 14.79 3.43
N THR A 69 -1.45 16.09 3.25
CA THR A 69 -1.32 16.68 1.91
C THR A 69 0.04 16.42 1.28
N ALA A 70 1.00 15.95 2.06
CA ALA A 70 2.33 15.62 1.57
C ALA A 70 2.31 14.41 0.62
N ASN A 71 3.04 14.53 -0.50
CA ASN A 71 3.15 13.47 -1.49
C ASN A 71 3.96 12.28 -0.93
N SER A 72 3.31 11.12 -0.75
CA SER A 72 3.97 9.97 -0.13
C SER A 72 5.11 9.37 -0.95
N LEU A 73 5.14 9.53 -2.28
CA LEU A 73 6.30 9.12 -3.07
C LEU A 73 7.53 9.94 -2.68
N VAL A 74 7.36 11.24 -2.43
CA VAL A 74 8.47 12.10 -1.97
C VAL A 74 8.87 11.73 -0.54
N VAL A 75 7.90 11.58 0.36
CA VAL A 75 8.15 11.23 1.77
C VAL A 75 8.85 9.88 1.89
N LEU A 76 8.38 8.83 1.19
CA LEU A 76 8.92 7.48 1.33
C LEU A 76 10.21 7.25 0.53
N ARG A 77 10.32 7.77 -0.71
CA ARG A 77 11.47 7.50 -1.58
C ARG A 77 12.71 8.35 -1.27
N ARG A 78 12.54 9.51 -0.63
CA ARG A 78 13.64 10.48 -0.39
C ARG A 78 14.08 10.55 1.08
N LEU A 79 13.50 9.71 1.93
CA LEU A 79 13.79 9.65 3.36
C LEU A 79 14.64 8.42 3.64
N ALA A 80 15.86 8.65 4.12
CA ALA A 80 16.74 7.62 4.64
C ALA A 80 16.76 7.70 6.16
N VAL A 81 16.44 6.62 6.88
CA VAL A 81 16.39 6.65 8.35
C VAL A 81 17.81 6.58 8.92
N LEU A 82 18.25 7.63 9.63
CA LEU A 82 19.58 7.72 10.23
C LEU A 82 19.61 7.06 11.61
N HIS A 83 19.24 5.78 11.68
CA HIS A 83 19.35 4.94 12.88
C HIS A 83 19.95 3.58 12.46
N GLY A 84 20.57 2.85 13.40
CA GLY A 84 21.06 1.50 13.13
C GLY A 84 19.93 0.62 12.59
N SER A 85 20.21 -0.20 11.57
CA SER A 85 19.23 -1.02 10.84
C SER A 85 18.43 -1.99 11.73
N SER A 86 18.82 -2.17 12.99
CA SER A 86 18.22 -3.08 13.96
C SER A 86 17.04 -2.50 14.75
N ASP A 87 16.85 -1.17 14.83
CA ASP A 87 15.72 -0.61 15.59
C ASP A 87 14.50 -0.36 14.69
N ALA A 88 13.60 -1.34 14.64
CA ALA A 88 12.34 -1.25 13.88
C ALA A 88 11.48 -0.04 14.26
N ARG A 89 11.63 0.51 15.48
CA ARG A 89 10.89 1.71 15.94
C ARG A 89 11.27 2.97 15.17
N ALA A 90 12.45 3.00 14.56
CA ALA A 90 12.89 4.16 13.77
C ALA A 90 12.03 4.36 12.49
N LYS A 91 11.38 3.30 11.99
CA LYS A 91 10.45 3.39 10.85
C LYS A 91 9.03 3.82 11.26
N LYS A 92 8.69 3.70 12.55
CA LYS A 92 7.34 3.88 13.08
C LYS A 92 6.72 5.25 12.78
N PRO A 93 7.43 6.40 12.87
CA PRO A 93 6.84 7.69 12.51
C PRO A 93 6.34 7.77 11.06
N VAL A 94 7.11 7.19 10.13
CA VAL A 94 6.77 7.19 8.70
C VAL A 94 5.62 6.22 8.42
N LEU A 95 5.64 5.02 9.02
CA LEU A 95 4.59 4.02 8.88
C LEU A 95 3.26 4.49 9.48
N ASP A 96 3.29 5.08 10.68
CA ASP A 96 2.09 5.59 11.34
C ASP A 96 1.52 6.81 10.60
N TRP A 97 2.37 7.69 10.04
CA TRP A 97 1.92 8.77 9.14
C TRP A 97 1.24 8.21 7.88
N ALA A 98 1.87 7.24 7.22
CA ALA A 98 1.31 6.58 6.03
C ALA A 98 -0.04 5.92 6.31
N ALA A 99 -0.17 5.21 7.43
CA ALA A 99 -1.41 4.58 7.86
C ALA A 99 -2.51 5.61 8.19
N ARG A 100 -2.17 6.64 8.96
CA ARG A 100 -3.11 7.68 9.41
C ARG A 100 -3.65 8.52 8.25
N HIS A 101 -2.80 8.85 7.29
CA HIS A 101 -3.13 9.73 6.16
C HIS A 101 -3.37 8.98 4.86
N ALA A 102 -3.52 7.65 4.91
CA ALA A 102 -3.75 6.79 3.74
C ALA A 102 -2.78 7.07 2.59
N LEU A 103 -1.49 7.27 2.90
CA LEU A 103 -0.44 7.64 1.94
C LEU A 103 -0.82 8.88 1.10
N GLY A 104 -1.32 9.92 1.79
CA GLY A 104 -1.68 11.21 1.22
C GLY A 104 -2.84 11.15 0.21
N HIS A 105 -3.63 10.07 0.24
CA HIS A 105 -4.81 9.93 -0.58
C HIS A 105 -5.95 10.83 -0.05
N HIS A 106 -6.51 11.65 -0.95
CA HIS A 106 -7.67 12.50 -0.67
C HIS A 106 -8.78 12.22 -1.68
N ASP A 107 -10.01 11.97 -1.20
CA ASP A 107 -11.12 11.60 -2.08
C ASP A 107 -11.46 12.68 -3.11
N THR A 108 -11.31 13.96 -2.76
CA THR A 108 -11.57 15.09 -3.67
C THR A 108 -10.59 15.09 -4.83
N TRP A 109 -9.30 14.85 -4.57
CA TRP A 109 -8.28 14.72 -5.61
C TRP A 109 -8.46 13.43 -6.40
N ALA A 110 -8.81 12.33 -5.74
CA ALA A 110 -9.06 11.05 -6.39
C ALA A 110 -10.25 11.14 -7.36
N ALA A 111 -11.29 11.89 -7.01
CA ALA A 111 -12.41 12.18 -7.90
C ALA A 111 -11.95 12.95 -9.14
N GLU A 112 -11.07 13.95 -9.00
CA GLU A 112 -10.51 14.67 -10.14
C GLU A 112 -9.68 13.77 -11.06
N VAL A 113 -8.82 12.93 -10.48
CA VAL A 113 -8.03 11.97 -11.23
C VAL A 113 -8.92 10.95 -11.95
N ALA A 114 -10.00 10.50 -11.31
CA ALA A 114 -11.00 9.63 -11.91
C ALA A 114 -11.69 10.31 -13.11
N ARG A 115 -12.08 11.59 -12.99
CA ARG A 115 -12.64 12.38 -14.10
C ARG A 115 -11.65 12.52 -15.26
N ARG A 116 -10.38 12.82 -14.97
CA ARG A 116 -9.32 12.90 -15.99
C ARG A 116 -9.14 11.57 -16.71
N ARG A 117 -9.14 10.45 -15.96
CA ARG A 117 -9.04 9.10 -16.54
C ARG A 117 -10.26 8.77 -17.39
N ALA A 118 -11.48 9.02 -16.90
CA ALA A 118 -12.71 8.82 -17.66
C ALA A 118 -12.73 9.64 -18.98
N HIS A 119 -12.25 10.88 -18.95
CA HIS A 119 -12.07 11.67 -20.18
C HIS A 119 -11.10 11.01 -21.16
N ALA A 120 -9.93 10.56 -20.70
CA ALA A 120 -8.96 9.87 -21.55
C ALA A 120 -9.53 8.58 -22.16
N LEU A 121 -10.29 7.80 -21.37
CA LEU A 121 -10.95 6.58 -21.85
C LEU A 121 -12.01 6.88 -22.91
N ARG A 122 -12.84 7.91 -22.71
CA ARG A 122 -13.81 8.36 -23.74
C ARG A 122 -13.14 8.74 -25.06
N VAL A 123 -11.99 9.42 -25.00
CA VAL A 123 -11.21 9.75 -26.20
C VAL A 123 -10.68 8.48 -26.90
N LEU A 124 -10.26 7.47 -26.14
CA LEU A 124 -9.83 6.18 -26.71
C LEU A 124 -11.02 5.43 -27.34
N SER A 125 -12.18 5.42 -26.68
CA SER A 125 -13.40 4.81 -27.22
C SER A 125 -13.91 5.49 -28.47
N ALA A 126 -13.90 6.82 -28.52
CA ALA A 126 -14.23 7.58 -29.73
C ALA A 126 -13.27 7.29 -30.91
N ARG A 127 -12.08 6.74 -30.64
CA ARG A 127 -11.09 6.30 -31.63
C ARG A 127 -11.17 4.80 -31.94
N GLY A 128 -12.28 4.15 -31.57
CA GLY A 128 -12.52 2.73 -31.85
C GLY A 128 -11.77 1.77 -30.92
N ARG A 129 -11.35 2.21 -29.73
CA ARG A 129 -10.82 1.30 -28.70
C ARG A 129 -11.93 0.82 -27.78
N HIS A 130 -11.90 -0.46 -27.44
CA HIS A 130 -12.82 -1.04 -26.46
C HIS A 130 -12.20 -0.93 -25.07
N VAL A 131 -13.02 -0.54 -24.09
CA VAL A 131 -12.62 -0.36 -22.69
C VAL A 131 -13.48 -1.31 -21.85
N HIS A 132 -12.85 -2.02 -20.91
CA HIS A 132 -13.55 -2.79 -19.89
C HIS A 132 -12.99 -2.40 -18.53
N ARG A 133 -13.88 -1.99 -17.63
CA ARG A 133 -13.51 -1.52 -16.29
C ARG A 133 -13.88 -2.54 -15.23
N LEU A 134 -12.96 -2.75 -14.31
CA LEU A 134 -13.14 -3.57 -13.11
C LEU A 134 -12.93 -2.72 -11.87
N GLU A 135 -13.85 -2.83 -10.92
CA GLU A 135 -13.58 -2.51 -9.52
C GLU A 135 -13.02 -3.74 -8.83
N LEU A 136 -11.83 -3.60 -8.25
CA LEU A 136 -11.11 -4.62 -7.50
C LEU A 136 -11.16 -4.25 -6.02
N THR A 137 -11.98 -4.95 -5.22
CA THR A 137 -12.09 -4.72 -3.78
C THR A 137 -11.29 -5.78 -3.04
N ALA A 138 -10.32 -5.36 -2.23
CA ALA A 138 -9.54 -6.28 -1.41
C ALA A 138 -10.45 -6.98 -0.38
N ASP A 139 -10.42 -8.31 -0.36
CA ASP A 139 -11.23 -9.11 0.57
C ASP A 139 -10.67 -9.03 2.00
N TRP A 140 -9.36 -8.87 2.11
CA TRP A 140 -8.66 -8.55 3.36
C TRP A 140 -7.61 -7.46 3.13
N ARG A 141 -6.36 -7.86 2.92
CA ARG A 141 -5.23 -6.95 2.77
C ARG A 141 -4.45 -7.28 1.52
N LEU A 142 -3.89 -6.25 0.91
CA LEU A 142 -3.16 -6.30 -0.34
C LEU A 142 -1.75 -5.72 -0.11
N VAL A 143 -0.74 -6.41 -0.61
CA VAL A 143 0.65 -5.94 -0.64
C VAL A 143 1.09 -5.92 -2.09
N VAL A 144 1.45 -4.74 -2.61
CA VAL A 144 1.93 -4.57 -3.98
C VAL A 144 3.19 -3.72 -3.92
N GLY A 145 4.26 -4.08 -4.62
CA GLY A 145 5.53 -3.35 -4.55
C GLY A 145 6.46 -3.82 -3.42
N LEU A 146 6.27 -5.05 -2.92
CA LEU A 146 7.31 -5.70 -2.12
C LEU A 146 8.52 -5.98 -3.03
N GLY A 147 9.73 -5.56 -2.61
CA GLY A 147 10.93 -5.58 -3.44
C GLY A 147 11.10 -4.35 -4.37
N GLU A 148 10.16 -3.40 -4.40
CA GLU A 148 10.46 -2.09 -4.97
C GLU A 148 11.42 -1.35 -4.05
N GLN A 149 12.63 -1.08 -4.53
CA GLN A 149 13.61 -0.26 -3.82
C GLN A 149 13.18 1.21 -3.83
N THR A 150 12.24 1.56 -2.96
CA THR A 150 11.81 2.94 -2.70
C THR A 150 12.70 3.58 -1.63
N GLY A 151 14.01 3.63 -1.90
CA GLY A 151 15.02 4.13 -0.96
C GLY A 151 15.68 3.00 -0.17
N ASP A 152 16.22 3.30 1.02
CA ASP A 152 16.94 2.35 1.88
C ASP A 152 16.01 1.35 2.60
N HIS A 153 14.70 1.49 2.41
CA HIS A 153 13.69 0.69 3.09
C HIS A 153 12.60 0.20 2.13
N GLU A 154 12.28 -1.08 2.23
CA GLU A 154 11.12 -1.65 1.56
C GLU A 154 9.88 -1.42 2.42
N PHE A 155 8.97 -0.57 1.95
CA PHE A 155 7.70 -0.31 2.64
C PHE A 155 6.56 -1.20 2.15
N GLY A 156 6.76 -2.03 1.12
CA GLY A 156 5.74 -2.98 0.63
C GLY A 156 4.55 -2.35 -0.09
N VAL A 157 4.73 -1.14 -0.65
CA VAL A 157 3.68 -0.41 -1.39
C VAL A 157 4.23 0.21 -2.68
N SER A 158 3.59 -0.04 -3.81
CA SER A 158 3.81 0.68 -5.07
C SER A 158 3.07 2.02 -5.03
N LEU A 159 3.74 3.10 -5.44
CA LEU A 159 3.17 4.46 -5.41
C LEU A 159 3.13 5.07 -6.82
N HIS A 160 2.02 5.74 -7.15
CA HIS A 160 1.87 6.40 -8.44
C HIS A 160 2.86 7.56 -8.59
N GLY A 161 3.61 7.59 -9.70
CA GLY A 161 4.72 8.52 -9.95
C GLY A 161 4.37 10.01 -9.84
N THR A 162 3.11 10.38 -10.10
CA THR A 162 2.65 11.78 -10.02
C THR A 162 1.92 12.11 -8.73
N TYR A 163 1.06 11.20 -8.25
CA TYR A 163 0.12 11.51 -7.15
C TYR A 163 0.69 11.10 -5.80
N GLY A 164 1.66 10.18 -5.78
CA GLY A 164 2.19 9.61 -4.55
C GLY A 164 1.23 8.64 -3.84
N TRP A 165 0.04 8.37 -4.39
CA TRP A 165 -0.92 7.43 -3.80
C TRP A 165 -0.57 5.98 -4.10
N PRO A 166 -1.10 5.03 -3.31
CA PRO A 166 -0.99 3.62 -3.61
C PRO A 166 -1.59 3.28 -4.98
N VAL A 167 -0.91 2.41 -5.71
CA VAL A 167 -1.33 1.95 -7.04
C VAL A 167 -1.13 0.44 -7.16
N ILE A 168 -1.99 -0.23 -7.92
CA ILE A 168 -1.70 -1.57 -8.41
C ILE A 168 -1.19 -1.41 -9.84
N PRO A 169 0.12 -1.62 -10.12
CA PRO A 169 0.65 -1.42 -11.45
C PRO A 169 -0.07 -2.28 -12.49
N GLY A 170 -0.29 -1.74 -13.68
CA GLY A 170 -0.90 -2.45 -14.80
C GLY A 170 -0.09 -3.68 -15.21
N SER A 171 1.22 -3.67 -14.98
CA SER A 171 2.10 -4.83 -15.12
C SER A 171 1.79 -5.94 -14.12
N THR A 172 1.48 -5.60 -12.86
CA THR A 172 1.03 -6.55 -11.83
C THR A 172 -0.29 -7.20 -12.24
N LEU A 173 -1.26 -6.40 -12.70
CA LEU A 173 -2.55 -6.91 -13.20
C LEU A 173 -2.37 -7.82 -14.42
N LYS A 174 -1.59 -7.36 -15.41
CA LYS A 174 -1.27 -8.15 -16.61
C LYS A 174 -0.60 -9.46 -16.25
N GLY A 175 0.36 -9.43 -15.32
CA GLY A 175 1.08 -10.61 -14.83
C GLY A 175 0.15 -11.61 -14.14
N ALA A 176 -0.78 -11.15 -13.31
CA ALA A 176 -1.76 -12.00 -12.65
C ALA A 176 -2.70 -12.69 -13.65
N ALA A 177 -3.28 -11.92 -14.57
CA ALA A 177 -4.14 -12.47 -15.63
C ALA A 177 -3.37 -13.47 -16.51
N ALA A 178 -2.11 -13.17 -16.86
CA ALA A 178 -1.25 -14.04 -17.63
C ALA A 178 -0.90 -15.34 -16.89
N ALA A 179 -0.62 -15.26 -15.59
CA ALA A 179 -0.34 -16.43 -14.76
C ALA A 179 -1.55 -17.36 -14.69
N TRP A 180 -2.75 -16.80 -14.48
CA TRP A 180 -3.99 -17.57 -14.49
C TRP A 180 -4.25 -18.21 -15.87
N ALA A 181 -4.11 -17.45 -16.97
CA ALA A 181 -4.32 -17.98 -18.31
C ALA A 181 -3.36 -19.15 -18.65
N ARG A 182 -2.10 -19.06 -18.20
CA ARG A 182 -1.14 -20.17 -18.33
C ARG A 182 -1.54 -21.40 -17.51
N GLN A 183 -1.99 -21.19 -16.27
CA GLN A 183 -2.44 -22.27 -15.39
C GLN A 183 -3.65 -23.00 -15.96
N GLN A 184 -4.57 -22.27 -16.60
CA GLN A 184 -5.73 -22.84 -17.29
C GLN A 184 -5.41 -23.39 -18.69
N GLN A 185 -4.13 -23.38 -19.10
CA GLN A 185 -3.67 -23.90 -20.38
C GLN A 185 -4.42 -23.30 -21.59
N VAL A 186 -4.73 -21.99 -21.52
CA VAL A 186 -5.32 -21.25 -22.65
C VAL A 186 -4.49 -21.44 -23.91
N PRO A 187 -5.10 -21.64 -25.10
CA PRO A 187 -4.37 -21.81 -26.35
C PRO A 187 -3.32 -20.72 -26.60
N ALA A 188 -2.13 -21.12 -27.04
CA ALA A 188 -0.97 -20.23 -27.17
C ALA A 188 -1.23 -19.03 -28.10
N GLU A 189 -1.99 -19.25 -29.17
CA GLU A 189 -2.44 -18.20 -30.09
C GLU A 189 -3.22 -17.13 -29.32
N ARG A 190 -4.24 -17.54 -28.57
CA ARG A 190 -5.11 -16.65 -27.81
C ARG A 190 -4.39 -15.92 -26.68
N TYR A 191 -3.52 -16.65 -25.98
CA TYR A 191 -2.62 -16.07 -24.97
C TYR A 191 -1.75 -14.95 -25.58
N THR A 192 -1.17 -15.22 -26.76
CA THR A 192 -0.30 -14.27 -27.48
C THR A 192 -1.08 -13.07 -27.99
N GLU A 193 -2.33 -13.23 -28.43
CA GLU A 193 -3.18 -12.10 -28.82
C GLU A 193 -3.38 -11.10 -27.67
N VAL A 194 -3.65 -11.59 -26.46
CA VAL A 194 -3.89 -10.72 -25.29
C VAL A 194 -2.58 -10.11 -24.78
N PHE A 195 -1.58 -10.95 -24.49
CA PHE A 195 -0.39 -10.55 -23.73
C PHE A 195 0.82 -10.19 -24.61
N GLY A 196 0.87 -10.71 -25.82
CA GLY A 196 2.02 -10.70 -26.72
C GLY A 196 2.95 -11.90 -26.52
N SER A 197 3.91 -12.07 -27.42
CA SER A 197 4.88 -13.17 -27.35
C SER A 197 5.89 -12.95 -26.23
N ALA A 198 6.21 -14.03 -25.50
CA ALA A 198 7.29 -14.03 -24.53
C ALA A 198 8.61 -14.27 -25.29
N ALA A 199 9.37 -13.20 -25.51
CA ALA A 199 10.66 -13.15 -26.21
C ALA A 199 10.62 -13.38 -27.73
N VAL A 200 11.20 -12.43 -28.45
CA VAL A 200 11.88 -12.68 -29.72
C VAL A 200 13.31 -13.06 -29.32
N PRO A 201 13.89 -14.17 -29.79
CA PRO A 201 15.31 -14.44 -29.61
C PRO A 201 16.13 -13.24 -30.13
N GLU A 202 17.19 -12.85 -29.43
CA GLU A 202 18.03 -11.69 -29.81
C GLU A 202 18.64 -11.80 -31.22
N ASP A 203 18.58 -12.99 -31.83
CA ASP A 203 19.13 -13.32 -33.15
C ASP A 203 18.17 -13.08 -34.33
N GLU A 204 16.92 -12.66 -34.07
CA GLU A 204 15.93 -12.34 -35.11
C GLU A 204 15.42 -10.90 -34.99
N GLU A 205 16.20 -9.93 -35.49
CA GLU A 205 15.79 -8.51 -35.58
C GLU A 205 14.50 -8.27 -36.39
N ASP A 206 14.05 -9.26 -37.17
CA ASP A 206 12.90 -9.15 -38.09
C ASP A 206 11.62 -9.85 -37.64
N SER A 207 11.64 -10.71 -36.61
CA SER A 207 10.39 -11.23 -36.05
C SER A 207 9.80 -10.17 -35.12
N ARG A 208 8.89 -9.36 -35.68
CA ARG A 208 7.96 -8.52 -34.92
C ARG A 208 7.11 -9.42 -34.02
N GLY A 209 7.68 -9.87 -32.90
CA GLY A 209 6.97 -10.65 -31.88
C GLY A 209 5.63 -10.00 -31.62
N GLY A 210 4.56 -10.80 -31.67
CA GLY A 210 3.19 -10.30 -31.61
C GLY A 210 3.03 -9.38 -30.40
N ARG A 211 2.75 -8.09 -30.64
CA ARG A 211 2.51 -7.13 -29.55
C ARG A 211 1.14 -7.43 -28.97
N GLY A 212 1.06 -7.62 -27.65
CA GLY A 212 -0.23 -7.84 -26.97
C GLY A 212 -1.24 -6.75 -27.32
N ARG A 213 -2.46 -7.18 -27.63
CA ARG A 213 -3.54 -6.32 -28.13
C ARG A 213 -4.34 -5.65 -27.00
N VAL A 214 -4.20 -6.14 -25.77
CA VAL A 214 -4.85 -5.60 -24.57
C VAL A 214 -3.84 -4.88 -23.67
N ARG A 215 -4.16 -3.63 -23.31
CA ARG A 215 -3.40 -2.80 -22.37
C ARG A 215 -4.09 -2.83 -21.01
N PHE A 216 -3.33 -3.18 -19.98
CA PHE A 216 -3.77 -3.10 -18.58
C PHE A 216 -3.27 -1.78 -18.01
N LEU A 217 -4.19 -0.87 -17.65
CA LEU A 217 -3.83 0.38 -16.99
C LEU A 217 -3.67 0.16 -15.48
N ASP A 218 -2.84 0.99 -14.85
CA ASP A 218 -2.63 0.98 -13.41
C ASP A 218 -3.94 1.14 -12.64
N ALA A 219 -4.24 0.28 -11.66
CA ALA A 219 -5.42 0.45 -10.83
C ALA A 219 -5.22 1.54 -9.78
N LEU A 220 -6.13 2.52 -9.77
CA LEU A 220 -6.10 3.63 -8.80
C LEU A 220 -7.17 3.45 -7.73
N PRO A 221 -6.98 3.95 -6.50
CA PRO A 221 -8.00 3.88 -5.45
C PRO A 221 -9.35 4.47 -5.91
N ARG A 222 -10.46 3.79 -5.60
CA ARG A 222 -11.81 4.26 -5.96
C ARG A 222 -12.22 5.44 -5.10
N ALA A 223 -12.51 6.58 -5.73
CA ALA A 223 -13.08 7.74 -5.07
C ALA A 223 -14.57 7.53 -4.73
N GLY A 224 -15.08 8.25 -3.72
CA GLY A 224 -16.53 8.34 -3.45
C GLY A 224 -17.20 7.03 -3.01
N CYS A 225 -16.44 6.06 -2.52
CA CYS A 225 -16.98 4.77 -2.10
C CYS A 225 -17.45 4.77 -0.62
N GLU A 226 -18.27 3.78 -0.29
CA GLU A 226 -18.72 3.54 1.09
C GLU A 226 -17.53 3.32 2.04
N PRO A 227 -17.67 3.62 3.36
CA PRO A 227 -16.59 3.52 4.32
C PRO A 227 -15.82 2.18 4.33
N ARG A 228 -16.47 1.06 3.99
CA ARG A 228 -15.84 -0.26 3.92
C ARG A 228 -14.92 -0.44 2.71
N ARG A 229 -15.19 0.27 1.61
CA ARG A 229 -14.42 0.20 0.36
C ARG A 229 -13.39 1.32 0.21
N ARG A 230 -13.41 2.31 1.12
CA ARG A 230 -12.40 3.37 1.17
C ARG A 230 -11.01 2.79 1.37
N LEU A 231 -10.04 3.39 0.69
CA LEU A 231 -8.63 3.06 0.86
C LEU A 231 -8.24 3.23 2.34
N ARG A 232 -7.63 2.19 2.90
CA ARG A 232 -6.95 2.23 4.19
C ARG A 232 -5.56 1.65 4.03
N VAL A 233 -4.62 2.25 4.75
CA VAL A 233 -3.24 1.80 4.81
C VAL A 233 -3.01 1.28 6.23
N HIS A 234 -2.43 0.09 6.32
CA HIS A 234 -2.15 -0.60 7.58
C HIS A 234 -0.64 -0.75 7.73
N SER A 235 -0.15 -0.67 8.96
CA SER A 235 1.21 -1.07 9.31
C SER A 235 1.15 -2.52 9.81
N ASP A 236 1.66 -3.44 9.02
CA ASP A 236 1.78 -4.86 9.35
C ASP A 236 3.23 -5.22 9.69
N VAL A 237 3.42 -6.40 10.29
CA VAL A 237 4.74 -6.90 10.66
C VAL A 237 4.88 -8.34 10.22
N ILE A 238 6.05 -8.68 9.68
CA ILE A 238 6.48 -10.07 9.56
C ILE A 238 7.69 -10.30 10.45
N THR A 239 7.75 -11.47 11.08
CA THR A 239 8.85 -11.88 11.94
C THR A 239 9.51 -13.14 11.37
N PRO A 240 10.38 -13.03 10.35
CA PRO A 240 11.15 -14.17 9.89
C PRO A 240 12.06 -14.68 11.02
N HIS A 241 11.98 -15.99 11.28
CA HIS A 241 12.80 -16.67 12.29
C HIS A 241 14.11 -17.25 11.71
N GLN A 242 14.33 -17.21 10.38
CA GLN A 242 15.46 -17.88 9.71
C GLN A 242 16.30 -16.93 8.82
N HIS A 243 16.39 -15.65 9.17
CA HIS A 243 17.04 -14.64 8.34
C HIS A 243 18.51 -14.97 8.01
N ALA A 244 19.29 -15.51 8.96
CA ALA A 244 20.70 -15.85 8.76
C ALA A 244 20.89 -16.93 7.67
N TYR A 245 20.07 -17.99 7.68
CA TYR A 245 20.13 -19.08 6.70
C TYR A 245 19.88 -18.62 5.25
N HIS A 246 19.04 -17.60 5.06
CA HIS A 246 18.68 -17.10 3.73
C HIS A 246 19.57 -15.95 3.22
N THR A 247 20.36 -15.31 4.09
CA THR A 247 21.13 -14.10 3.74
C THR A 247 22.64 -14.36 3.69
N GLU A 248 23.14 -15.39 4.37
CA GLU A 248 24.56 -15.74 4.37
C GLU A 248 24.94 -16.46 3.07
N SER A 249 25.56 -15.72 2.15
CA SER A 249 26.18 -16.26 0.93
C SER A 249 27.57 -16.84 1.23
N GLY A 250 27.67 -17.70 2.25
CA GLY A 250 28.90 -18.38 2.69
C GLY A 250 28.86 -19.88 2.38
N ALA A 251 30.04 -20.52 2.33
CA ALA A 251 30.19 -21.93 1.95
C ALA A 251 29.49 -22.93 2.89
N GLU A 252 29.11 -22.52 4.11
CA GLU A 252 28.24 -23.27 5.01
C GLU A 252 27.27 -22.30 5.73
N PRO A 253 26.04 -22.12 5.23
CA PRO A 253 25.00 -21.39 5.96
C PRO A 253 24.70 -22.13 7.27
N GLY A 254 24.73 -21.43 8.41
CA GLY A 254 24.38 -22.02 9.70
C GLY A 254 23.01 -22.69 9.62
N ALA A 255 22.91 -23.95 10.06
CA ALA A 255 21.67 -24.71 10.00
C ALA A 255 20.53 -23.94 10.72
N PRO A 256 19.31 -23.90 10.15
CA PRO A 256 18.20 -23.16 10.75
C PRO A 256 17.89 -23.73 12.13
N GLY A 257 18.14 -22.94 13.17
CA GLY A 257 17.86 -23.30 14.56
C GLY A 257 16.61 -22.62 15.10
N GLU A 258 15.83 -23.33 15.92
CA GLU A 258 14.65 -22.80 16.62
C GLU A 258 14.96 -21.66 17.60
N HIS A 259 16.24 -21.47 17.93
CA HIS A 259 16.74 -20.47 18.88
C HIS A 259 17.04 -19.11 18.23
N HIS A 260 16.84 -18.95 16.92
CA HIS A 260 17.02 -17.66 16.25
C HIS A 260 15.95 -16.65 16.67
N GLN A 261 16.39 -15.45 17.06
CA GLN A 261 15.49 -14.38 17.47
C GLN A 261 14.68 -13.85 16.28
N PRO A 262 13.35 -13.68 16.41
CA PRO A 262 12.55 -13.05 15.36
C PRO A 262 13.00 -11.60 15.15
N ILE A 263 13.16 -11.21 13.88
CA ILE A 263 13.44 -9.81 13.51
C ILE A 263 12.14 -9.20 13.00
N PRO A 264 11.47 -8.30 13.74
CA PRO A 264 10.25 -7.65 13.26
C PRO A 264 10.56 -6.74 12.08
N LEU A 265 9.99 -7.05 10.93
CA LEU A 265 10.08 -6.26 9.71
C LEU A 265 8.71 -5.64 9.43
N PRO A 266 8.48 -4.38 9.83
CA PRO A 266 7.23 -3.72 9.55
C PRO A 266 7.15 -3.30 8.08
N PHE A 267 5.96 -3.41 7.49
CA PHE A 267 5.65 -3.04 6.11
C PHE A 267 4.22 -2.48 6.01
N LEU A 268 3.89 -1.85 4.88
CA LEU A 268 2.57 -1.31 4.62
C LEU A 268 1.73 -2.33 3.83
N SER A 269 0.47 -2.45 4.21
CA SER A 269 -0.54 -3.18 3.45
C SER A 269 -1.78 -2.31 3.22
N LEU A 270 -2.56 -2.65 2.20
CA LEU A 270 -3.68 -1.85 1.71
C LEU A 270 -4.99 -2.63 1.87
N SER A 271 -6.08 -1.93 2.13
CA SER A 271 -7.44 -2.45 1.96
C SER A 271 -8.33 -1.41 1.28
N GLY A 272 -9.41 -1.84 0.65
CA GLY A 272 -10.35 -0.98 -0.07
C GLY A 272 -10.48 -1.36 -1.54
N ALA A 273 -11.13 -0.48 -2.30
CA ALA A 273 -11.44 -0.68 -3.71
C ALA A 273 -10.47 0.11 -4.62
N PHE A 274 -10.08 -0.53 -5.72
CA PHE A 274 -9.26 0.03 -6.78
C PHE A 274 -9.98 -0.12 -8.12
N VAL A 275 -9.78 0.82 -9.05
CA VAL A 275 -10.38 0.80 -10.38
C VAL A 275 -9.31 0.53 -11.41
N ALA A 276 -9.43 -0.61 -12.10
CA ALA A 276 -8.59 -1.02 -13.20
C ALA A 276 -9.35 -0.90 -14.53
N ASP A 277 -8.65 -0.43 -15.56
CA ASP A 277 -9.20 -0.28 -16.90
C ASP A 277 -8.35 -1.07 -17.89
N LEU A 278 -9.00 -1.91 -18.70
CA LEU A 278 -8.38 -2.66 -19.79
C LEU A 278 -8.80 -2.04 -21.11
N VAL A 279 -7.85 -1.86 -22.02
CA VAL A 279 -8.08 -1.19 -23.31
C VAL A 279 -7.50 -1.99 -24.47
N GLY A 280 -8.31 -2.26 -25.48
CA GLY A 280 -7.89 -3.02 -26.67
C GLY A 280 -8.60 -2.58 -27.95
N ASP A 281 -8.23 -3.20 -29.06
CA ASP A 281 -8.85 -3.04 -30.38
C ASP A 281 -9.99 -4.02 -30.65
N ASP A 282 -10.02 -5.13 -29.91
CA ASP A 282 -11.03 -6.19 -30.04
C ASP A 282 -11.82 -6.32 -28.73
N PRO A 283 -13.15 -6.19 -28.74
CA PRO A 283 -13.96 -6.24 -27.54
C PRO A 283 -13.98 -7.62 -26.88
N GLY A 284 -13.83 -8.70 -27.66
CA GLY A 284 -13.77 -10.06 -27.15
C GLY A 284 -12.48 -10.32 -26.38
N LEU A 285 -11.33 -9.89 -26.93
CA LEU A 285 -10.02 -9.99 -26.26
C LEU A 285 -9.99 -9.18 -24.95
N VAL A 286 -10.57 -7.97 -24.95
CA VAL A 286 -10.61 -7.13 -23.75
C VAL A 286 -11.47 -7.77 -22.66
N ARG A 287 -12.66 -8.28 -23.02
CA ARG A 287 -13.56 -8.95 -22.07
C ARG A 287 -12.90 -10.19 -21.47
N GLU A 288 -12.31 -11.03 -22.30
CA GLU A 288 -11.66 -12.25 -21.85
C GLU A 288 -10.45 -11.96 -20.94
N ALA A 289 -9.63 -10.95 -21.27
CA ALA A 289 -8.56 -10.50 -20.41
C ALA A 289 -9.07 -9.99 -19.05
N ALA A 290 -10.23 -9.33 -19.03
CA ALA A 290 -10.88 -8.90 -17.79
C ALA A 290 -11.42 -10.08 -16.97
N GLU A 291 -11.97 -11.11 -17.62
CA GLU A 291 -12.41 -12.35 -16.98
C GLU A 291 -11.23 -13.09 -16.36
N TRP A 292 -10.12 -13.27 -17.10
CA TRP A 292 -8.90 -13.90 -16.59
C TRP A 292 -8.33 -13.14 -15.38
N LEU A 293 -8.34 -11.80 -15.42
CA LEU A 293 -7.95 -10.99 -14.26
C LEU A 293 -8.89 -11.19 -13.07
N ALA A 294 -10.20 -11.20 -13.31
CA ALA A 294 -11.20 -11.40 -12.26
C ALA A 294 -11.09 -12.80 -11.61
N HIS A 295 -10.73 -13.83 -12.37
CA HIS A 295 -10.40 -15.15 -11.82
C HIS A 295 -9.08 -15.14 -11.05
N ALA A 296 -8.02 -14.54 -11.62
CA ALA A 296 -6.73 -14.42 -10.95
C ALA A 296 -6.85 -13.74 -9.57
N CYS A 297 -7.62 -12.65 -9.47
CA CYS A 297 -7.88 -11.94 -8.22
C CYS A 297 -8.55 -12.82 -7.13
N ARG A 298 -9.44 -13.74 -7.53
CA ARG A 298 -10.19 -14.59 -6.60
C ARG A 298 -9.47 -15.89 -6.24
N GLU A 299 -8.77 -16.48 -7.19
CA GLU A 299 -8.22 -17.84 -7.06
C GLU A 299 -6.72 -17.83 -6.69
N ASN A 300 -5.94 -16.94 -7.31
CA ASN A 300 -4.48 -16.91 -7.16
C ASN A 300 -4.01 -15.81 -6.19
N GLY A 301 -4.79 -14.72 -6.10
CA GLY A 301 -4.36 -13.47 -5.49
C GLY A 301 -3.36 -12.71 -6.36
N ILE A 302 -3.19 -11.42 -6.09
CA ILE A 302 -2.26 -10.53 -6.78
C ILE A 302 -1.30 -9.84 -5.81
N GLY A 303 -0.12 -9.46 -6.31
CA GLY A 303 0.90 -8.82 -5.49
C GLY A 303 1.74 -9.84 -4.72
N ALA A 304 2.08 -9.52 -3.47
CA ALA A 304 2.99 -10.30 -2.65
C ALA A 304 2.28 -10.98 -1.48
N ARG A 305 2.92 -12.04 -0.95
CA ARG A 305 2.47 -12.79 0.24
C ARG A 305 1.08 -13.44 0.09
N THR A 306 0.73 -13.87 -1.12
CA THR A 306 -0.56 -14.51 -1.40
C THR A 306 -0.78 -15.80 -0.62
N THR A 307 0.28 -16.59 -0.40
CA THR A 307 0.24 -17.80 0.44
C THR A 307 -0.10 -17.53 1.91
N ALA A 308 0.10 -16.30 2.38
CA ALA A 308 -0.28 -15.85 3.73
C ALA A 308 -1.68 -15.20 3.76
N GLY A 309 -2.42 -15.25 2.65
CA GLY A 309 -3.78 -14.71 2.53
C GLY A 309 -3.88 -13.26 2.04
N TYR A 310 -2.77 -12.61 1.70
CA TYR A 310 -2.80 -11.27 1.13
C TYR A 310 -3.16 -11.31 -0.36
N GLY A 311 -3.70 -10.21 -0.89
CA GLY A 311 -3.84 -10.03 -2.34
C GLY A 311 -5.04 -10.70 -2.99
N TYR A 312 -5.96 -11.27 -2.23
CA TYR A 312 -7.25 -11.74 -2.75
C TYR A 312 -8.23 -10.57 -2.88
N LEU A 313 -8.88 -10.47 -4.03
CA LEU A 313 -9.85 -9.40 -4.33
C LEU A 313 -11.09 -9.94 -5.04
N THR A 314 -12.23 -9.38 -4.67
CA THR A 314 -13.45 -9.45 -5.44
C THR A 314 -13.38 -8.45 -6.61
N ALA A 315 -13.53 -8.95 -7.84
CA ALA A 315 -13.54 -8.13 -9.05
C ALA A 315 -14.96 -8.03 -9.61
N THR A 316 -15.47 -6.81 -9.79
CA THR A 316 -16.79 -6.54 -10.37
C THR A 316 -16.68 -5.62 -11.58
N SER A 317 -17.26 -6.03 -12.71
CA SER A 317 -17.41 -5.16 -13.89
C SER A 317 -18.30 -3.96 -13.54
N THR A 318 -17.92 -2.78 -14.04
CA THR A 318 -18.67 -1.54 -13.83
C THR A 318 -18.47 -0.60 -15.01
N ASP A 319 -19.54 0.06 -15.43
CA ASP A 319 -19.53 1.07 -16.50
C ASP A 319 -19.52 2.51 -15.93
N ASP A 320 -19.14 2.66 -14.65
CA ASP A 320 -19.08 3.92 -13.89
C ASP A 320 -17.94 4.86 -14.35
N TRP A 321 -17.86 5.10 -15.65
CA TRP A 321 -17.01 6.11 -16.30
C TRP A 321 -17.70 6.80 -17.48
N GLU A 322 -18.87 6.31 -17.88
CA GLU A 322 -19.66 6.89 -18.97
C GLU A 322 -20.48 8.11 -18.54
N GLN A 323 -20.67 8.31 -17.22
CA GLN A 323 -21.41 9.47 -16.70
C GLN A 323 -20.48 10.58 -16.17
N PRO A 324 -20.76 11.85 -16.52
CA PRO A 324 -19.94 13.01 -16.14
C PRO A 324 -19.95 13.33 -14.65
#